data_AF-A0A7C2TG18-F1
#
_entry.id   AF-A0A7C2TG18-F1
#
_cell.length_a   1.000
_cell.length_b   1.000
_cell.length_c   1.000
_cell.angle_alpha   90.00
_cell.angle_beta   90.00
_cell.angle_gamma   90.00
#
_symmetry.space_group_name_H-M   'P 1'
#
loop_
_entity.id
_entity.type
_entity.pdbx_description
1 polymer ?
#
loop_
_entity_poly.entity_id
_entity_poly.type
_entity_poly.pdbx_seq_one_letter_code
_entity_poly.pdbx_strand_id
1 'polypeptide(L)'
;MLIMMAGLGGIIGVWAVSTLFFALSQNNWQVTELLRSYLVATGAIGEFQTLVDFYSYIKGVEYIICLAFLVAFPAFFKYINRPTEAVANR
;
A
#
# COMPACT_ATOMS: atom_id res chain seq x y z
N MET A 1 34.11 -8.00 -24.78
CA MET A 1 33.40 -8.32 -23.52
C MET A 1 32.49 -7.19 -23.07
N LEU A 2 32.99 -5.96 -22.87
CA LEU A 2 32.17 -4.81 -22.43
C LEU A 2 31.02 -4.45 -23.40
N ILE A 3 31.30 -4.39 -24.71
CA ILE A 3 30.30 -4.11 -25.76
C ILE A 3 29.21 -5.18 -25.82
N MET A 4 29.58 -6.43 -25.56
CA MET A 4 28.65 -7.57 -25.58
C MET A 4 27.73 -7.55 -24.35
N MET A 5 28.25 -7.16 -23.18
CA MET A 5 27.42 -6.96 -21.99
C MET A 5 26.48 -5.76 -22.14
N ALA A 6 26.95 -4.66 -22.74
CA ALA A 6 26.11 -3.50 -23.03
C ALA A 6 25.00 -3.83 -24.04
N GLY A 7 25.31 -4.59 -25.09
CA GLY A 7 24.33 -5.04 -26.07
C GLY A 7 23.23 -5.92 -25.45
N LEU A 8 23.62 -6.91 -24.64
CA LEU A 8 22.67 -7.77 -23.94
C LEU A 8 21.81 -7.00 -22.93
N GLY A 9 22.42 -6.12 -22.13
CA GLY A 9 21.70 -5.27 -21.19
C GLY A 9 20.70 -4.33 -21.89
N GLY A 10 21.09 -3.77 -23.04
CA GLY A 10 20.21 -2.93 -23.86
C GLY A 10 18.99 -3.69 -24.38
N ILE A 11 19.18 -4.90 -24.89
CA ILE A 11 18.09 -5.75 -25.39
C ILE A 11 17.11 -6.10 -24.26
N ILE A 12 17.64 -6.50 -23.10
CA ILE A 12 16.82 -6.83 -21.93
C ILE A 12 16.05 -5.59 -21.43
N GLY A 13 16.70 -4.43 -21.39
CA GLY A 13 16.07 -3.18 -20.99
C GLY A 13 14.92 -2.78 -21.91
N VAL A 14 15.13 -2.83 -23.23
CA VAL A 14 14.08 -2.54 -24.22
C VAL A 14 12.91 -3.52 -24.06
N TRP A 15 13.20 -4.82 -23.91
CA TRP A 15 12.16 -5.82 -23.70
C TRP A 15 11.37 -5.59 -22.40
N ALA A 16 12.04 -5.29 -21.29
CA ALA A 16 11.39 -5.04 -20.00
C ALA A 16 10.50 -3.79 -20.02
N VAL A 17 10.95 -2.73 -20.70
CA VAL A 17 10.14 -1.52 -20.86
C VAL A 17 8.92 -1.80 -21.74
N SER A 18 9.10 -2.51 -22.86
CA SER A 18 7.99 -2.88 -23.74
C SER A 18 6.93 -3.75 -23.04
N THR A 19 7.34 -4.73 -22.23
CA THR A 19 6.39 -5.58 -21.48
C THR A 19 5.65 -4.81 -20.40
N LEU A 20 6.30 -3.87 -19.71
CA LEU A 20 5.66 -2.99 -18.74
C LEU A 20 4.57 -2.14 -19.39
N PHE A 21 4.87 -1.46 -20.50
CA PHE A 21 3.89 -0.62 -21.21
C PHE A 21 2.74 -1.43 -21.80
N PHE A 22 3.02 -2.63 -22.31
CA PHE A 22 1.99 -3.54 -22.77
C PHE A 22 1.04 -3.95 -21.64
N ALA A 23 1.57 -4.34 -20.49
CA ALA A 23 0.76 -4.70 -19.32
C ALA A 23 -0.03 -3.51 -18.76
N LEU A 24 0.51 -2.29 -18.85
CA LEU A 24 -0.18 -1.07 -18.46
C LEU A 24 -1.34 -0.72 -19.40
N SER A 25 -1.16 -0.95 -20.71
CA SER A 25 -2.21 -0.74 -21.72
C SER A 25 -3.40 -1.69 -21.55
N GLN A 26 -3.16 -2.93 -21.09
CA GLN A 26 -4.24 -3.89 -20.84
C GLN A 26 -5.09 -3.52 -19.61
N ASN A 27 -4.53 -2.78 -18.65
CA ASN A 27 -5.20 -2.38 -17.41
C ASN A 27 -5.72 -0.93 -17.42
N ASN A 28 -6.05 -0.38 -18.60
CA ASN A 28 -6.54 1.00 -18.75
C ASN A 28 -5.63 2.06 -18.11
N TRP A 29 -4.31 1.87 -18.15
CA TRP A 29 -3.34 2.76 -17.51
C TRP A 29 -3.42 2.85 -15.98
N GLN A 30 -4.13 1.94 -15.32
CA GLN A 30 -4.20 1.89 -13.86
C GLN A 30 -2.99 1.16 -13.27
N VAL A 31 -2.03 1.94 -12.77
CA VAL A 31 -0.82 1.41 -12.11
C VAL A 31 -1.16 0.55 -10.89
N THR A 32 -2.22 0.92 -10.16
CA THR A 32 -2.68 0.18 -8.97
C THR A 32 -3.15 -1.23 -9.32
N GLU A 33 -3.85 -1.41 -10.44
CA GLU A 33 -4.36 -2.72 -10.87
C GLU A 33 -3.24 -3.60 -11.42
N LEU A 34 -2.27 -3.01 -12.12
CA LEU A 34 -1.03 -3.68 -12.53
C LEU A 34 -0.27 -4.21 -11.30
N LEU A 35 -0.11 -3.37 -10.28
CA LEU A 35 0.57 -3.73 -9.04
C LEU A 35 -0.22 -4.80 -8.27
N ARG A 36 -1.55 -4.69 -8.19
CA ARG A 36 -2.41 -5.71 -7.59
C ARG A 36 -2.22 -7.05 -8.29
N SER A 37 -2.27 -7.08 -9.62
CA SER A 37 -2.09 -8.30 -10.42
C SER A 37 -0.70 -8.92 -10.21
N TYR A 38 0.35 -8.09 -10.12
CA TYR A 38 1.71 -8.54 -9.80
C TYR A 38 1.81 -9.13 -8.38
N LEU A 39 1.22 -8.46 -7.40
CA LEU A 39 1.22 -8.91 -6.00
C LEU A 39 0.40 -10.18 -5.79
N VAL A 40 -0.69 -10.35 -6.56
CA VAL A 40 -1.46 -11.59 -6.60
C VAL A 40 -0.65 -12.71 -7.25
N ALA A 41 -0.02 -12.46 -8.41
CA ALA A 41 0.78 -13.46 -9.12
C ALA A 41 2.01 -13.94 -8.34
N THR A 42 2.59 -13.06 -7.52
CA THR A 42 3.69 -13.39 -6.60
C THR A 42 3.23 -14.05 -5.30
N GLY A 43 1.92 -14.12 -5.05
CA GLY A 43 1.33 -14.65 -3.82
C GLY A 43 1.47 -13.73 -2.60
N ALA A 44 1.88 -12.47 -2.80
CA ALA A 44 1.99 -11.47 -1.74
C ALA A 44 0.62 -10.95 -1.27
N ILE A 45 -0.39 -10.99 -2.15
CA ILE A 45 -1.79 -10.70 -1.82
C ILE A 45 -2.63 -11.92 -2.18
N GLY A 46 -3.42 -12.40 -1.21
CA GLY A 46 -4.40 -13.46 -1.44
C GLY A 46 -5.67 -12.93 -2.10
N GLU A 47 -6.17 -13.64 -3.11
CA GLU A 47 -7.49 -13.35 -3.67
C GLU A 47 -8.60 -13.80 -2.72
N PHE A 48 -9.61 -12.94 -2.50
CA PHE A 48 -10.81 -13.32 -1.77
C PHE A 48 -11.66 -14.24 -2.64
N GLN A 49 -11.76 -15.52 -2.25
CA GLN A 49 -12.51 -16.52 -3.01
C GLN A 49 -14.03 -16.44 -2.73
N THR A 50 -14.42 -15.93 -1.55
CA THR A 50 -15.83 -15.79 -1.18
C THR A 50 -16.16 -14.41 -0.60
N LEU A 51 -17.44 -14.01 -0.69
CA LEU A 51 -17.93 -12.78 -0.04
C LEU A 51 -17.78 -12.81 1.48
N VAL A 52 -17.80 -14.01 2.08
CA VAL A 52 -17.64 -14.20 3.52
C VAL A 52 -16.20 -13.89 3.95
N ASP A 53 -15.20 -14.29 3.15
CA ASP A 53 -13.79 -13.99 3.41
C ASP A 53 -13.53 -12.48 3.34
N PHE A 54 -14.08 -11.83 2.30
CA PHE A 54 -13.97 -10.38 2.13
C PHE A 54 -14.62 -9.61 3.29
N TYR A 55 -15.83 -10.02 3.70
CA TYR A 55 -16.52 -9.38 4.82
C TYR A 55 -15.78 -9.58 6.15
N SER A 56 -15.21 -10.76 6.37
CA SER A 56 -14.41 -11.05 7.57
C SER A 56 -13.15 -10.20 7.62
N TYR A 57 -12.51 -9.97 6.47
CA TYR A 57 -11.36 -9.06 6.36
C TYR A 57 -11.73 -7.62 6.69
N ILE A 58 -12.80 -7.08 6.10
CA ILE A 58 -13.26 -5.71 6.38
C ILE A 58 -13.59 -5.55 7.87
N LYS A 59 -14.28 -6.52 8.46
CA LYS A 59 -14.62 -6.50 9.88
C LYS A 59 -13.37 -6.59 10.77
N GLY A 60 -12.36 -7.35 10.36
CA GLY A 60 -11.05 -7.38 11.02
C GLY A 60 -10.39 -5.99 11.04
N VAL A 61 -10.39 -5.29 9.91
CA VAL A 61 -9.86 -3.93 9.80
C VAL A 61 -10.66 -2.95 10.66
N GLU A 62 -11.98 -3.06 10.68
CA GLU A 62 -12.86 -2.26 11.54
C GLU A 62 -12.46 -2.38 13.01
N TYR A 63 -12.23 -3.60 13.52
CA TYR A 63 -11.79 -3.80 14.90
C TYR A 63 -10.44 -3.15 15.21
N ILE A 64 -9.49 -3.18 14.28
CA ILE A 64 -8.19 -2.53 14.45
C ILE A 64 -8.36 -1.01 14.53
N ILE A 65 -9.21 -0.43 13.68
CA ILE A 65 -9.51 1.01 13.70
C ILE A 65 -10.20 1.37 15.02
N CYS A 66 -11.18 0.60 15.48
CA CYS A 66 -11.83 0.82 16.78
C CYS A 66 -10.82 0.83 17.94
N LEU A 67 -9.88 -0.12 17.96
CA LEU A 67 -8.81 -0.16 18.98
C LEU A 67 -7.88 1.05 18.87
N ALA A 68 -7.53 1.47 17.65
CA ALA A 68 -6.72 2.66 17.42
C ALA A 68 -7.41 3.92 17.97
N PHE A 69 -8.71 4.08 17.72
CA PHE A 69 -9.51 5.18 18.27
C PHE A 69 -9.62 5.13 19.80
N LEU A 70 -9.72 3.93 20.39
CA LEU A 70 -9.78 3.77 21.84
C LEU A 70 -8.51 4.29 22.54
N VAL A 71 -7.35 4.23 21.89
CA VAL A 71 -6.09 4.79 22.42
C VAL A 71 -5.89 6.24 21.99
N ALA A 72 -6.14 6.55 20.72
CA ALA A 72 -5.91 7.87 20.15
C ALA A 72 -6.83 8.93 20.78
N PHE A 73 -8.09 8.60 21.04
CA PHE A 73 -9.07 9.54 21.60
C PHE A 73 -8.71 10.01 23.02
N PRO A 74 -8.43 9.15 24.01
CA PRO A 74 -8.00 9.62 25.34
C PRO A 74 -6.63 10.30 25.30
N ALA A 75 -5.71 9.89 24.43
CA ALA A 75 -4.43 10.57 24.25
C ALA A 75 -4.63 12.01 23.73
N PHE A 76 -5.49 12.17 22.73
CA PHE A 76 -5.88 13.48 22.18
C PHE A 76 -6.60 14.35 23.21
N PHE A 77 -7.52 13.78 23.99
CA PHE A 77 -8.22 14.51 25.05
C PHE A 77 -7.28 15.01 26.15
N LYS A 78 -6.32 14.17 26.57
CA LYS A 78 -5.26 14.58 27.50
C LYS A 78 -4.36 15.68 26.91
N TYR A 79 -4.11 15.64 25.61
CA TYR A 79 -3.29 16.65 24.93
C TYR A 79 -3.97 18.03 24.95
N ILE A 80 -5.28 18.10 24.65
CA ILE A 80 -6.02 19.37 24.66
C ILE A 80 -6.24 19.90 26.08
N ASN A 81 -6.54 19.03 27.03
CA ASN A 81 -6.83 19.44 28.41
C ASN A 81 -5.58 19.54 29.30
N ARG A 82 -4.38 19.58 28.72
CA ARG A 82 -3.18 19.86 29.50
C ARG A 82 -3.30 21.27 30.08
N PRO A 83 -3.25 21.43 31.42
CA PRO A 83 -3.26 22.75 32.01
C PRO A 83 -2.04 23.50 31.49
N THR A 84 -2.27 24.68 30.93
CA THR A 84 -1.21 25.63 30.60
C THR A 84 -0.59 26.10 31.92
N GLU A 85 0.35 25.34 32.48
CA GLU A 85 1.21 25.77 33.61
C GLU A 85 2.23 26.85 33.16
N ALA A 86 1.84 27.73 32.24
CA ALA A 86 2.66 28.83 31.73
C ALA A 86 1.97 30.22 31.87
N VAL A 87 0.78 30.30 32.49
CA VAL A 87 0.08 31.58 32.73
C VAL A 87 -0.38 31.71 34.19
N ALA A 88 0.44 31.24 35.14
CA ALA A 88 0.24 31.45 36.58
C ALA A 88 1.40 32.22 37.23
N ASN A 89 2.27 32.85 36.42
CA ASN A 89 3.39 33.68 36.87
C ASN A 89 3.51 34.96 36.03
N ARG A 90 2.40 35.69 35.88
CA ARG A 90 2.38 37.13 35.56
C ARG A 90 1.33 37.83 36.40
#